data_AF-A0A925MH52-F1
#
_entry.id   AF-A0A925MH52-F1
#
_cell.length_a   1.000
_cell.length_b   1.000
_cell.length_c   1.000
_cell.angle_alpha   90.00
_cell.angle_beta   90.00
_cell.angle_gamma   90.00
#
_symmetry.space_group_name_H-M   'P 1'
#
loop_
_entity.id
_entity.type
_entity.pdbx_description
1 polymer ?
#
loop_
_entity_poly.entity_id
_entity_poly.type
_entity_poly.pdbx_seq_one_letter_code
_entity_poly.pdbx_strand_id
1 'polypeptide(L)'
;MEKSRFLSKNQIVSVTLLAGLLSSCTYLTQSGRSSGDHAFIHYWPQSEGSGLRLAVKDLIDMKGYVTSAGSEYIAKTNPPAKRDAQCLAIARERNVRFVGKTNLTEFAVTVSGENSYFGTPVNRWDGKNKAIPGGSSSGSAVAVSTGRADVAIGTDTGGSIRVPAACCGIFGLKTTYGLVSTKGVFPISAKHLDTVGPMAADIPNLVKGMDLLQRGFASR
;
A
#
# COMPACT_ATOMS: atom_id res chain seq x y z
N MET A 1 -12.58 -43.23 69.67
CA MET A 1 -11.54 -43.99 68.97
C MET A 1 -10.69 -42.99 68.19
N GLU A 2 -9.41 -42.88 68.58
CA GLU A 2 -8.22 -42.26 67.96
C GLU A 2 -8.30 -40.87 67.28
N LYS A 3 -7.70 -39.80 67.86
CA LYS A 3 -6.28 -39.35 67.86
C LYS A 3 -5.83 -38.79 66.48
N SER A 4 -5.76 -37.47 66.27
CA SER A 4 -4.66 -36.52 66.59
C SER A 4 -3.34 -36.72 65.83
N ARG A 5 -2.90 -35.69 65.07
CA ARG A 5 -1.55 -35.06 64.98
C ARG A 5 -1.29 -34.50 63.56
N PHE A 6 -0.41 -33.55 63.25
CA PHE A 6 0.20 -32.35 63.87
C PHE A 6 1.26 -31.87 62.83
N LEU A 7 1.36 -30.56 62.54
CA LEU A 7 2.50 -29.82 61.92
C LEU A 7 2.89 -30.13 60.45
N SER A 8 3.55 -29.26 59.66
CA SER A 8 4.48 -28.16 59.98
C SER A 8 4.54 -27.09 58.87
N LYS A 9 4.84 -25.85 59.28
CA LYS A 9 5.24 -24.70 58.45
C LYS A 9 6.73 -24.74 58.07
N ASN A 10 7.04 -24.00 57.00
CA ASN A 10 8.29 -23.33 56.62
C ASN A 10 9.49 -24.15 56.13
N GLN A 11 10.16 -23.59 55.09
CA GLN A 11 11.54 -23.72 54.56
C GLN A 11 11.40 -23.49 53.02
N ILE A 12 11.99 -22.51 52.30
CA ILE A 12 13.30 -21.83 52.35
C ILE A 12 13.25 -20.52 51.53
N VAL A 13 14.16 -19.62 51.88
CA VAL A 13 14.41 -18.26 51.41
C VAL A 13 15.30 -18.20 50.14
N SER A 14 15.07 -17.17 49.32
CA SER A 14 15.93 -16.47 48.33
C SER A 14 16.91 -17.19 47.40
N VAL A 15 16.85 -16.85 46.10
CA VAL A 15 18.04 -16.44 45.32
C VAL A 15 17.66 -15.29 44.36
N THR A 16 18.28 -14.14 44.57
CA THR A 16 18.31 -12.98 43.65
C THR A 16 19.65 -13.00 42.91
N LEU A 17 19.66 -12.90 41.57
CA LEU A 17 20.71 -12.36 40.65
C LEU A 17 20.30 -12.79 39.22
N LEU A 18 20.42 -12.03 38.12
CA LEU A 18 21.28 -10.92 37.76
C LEU A 18 20.69 -10.28 36.47
N ALA A 19 20.48 -8.97 36.47
CA ALA A 19 20.31 -8.19 35.24
C ALA A 19 21.71 -7.88 34.68
N GLY A 20 21.92 -8.04 33.37
CA GLY A 20 23.17 -7.60 32.75
C GLY A 20 23.39 -8.03 31.31
N LEU A 21 23.08 -7.10 30.40
CA LEU A 21 23.84 -6.79 29.17
C LEU A 21 23.95 -7.87 28.09
N LEU A 22 23.23 -7.67 26.98
CA LEU A 22 23.75 -7.71 25.61
C LEU A 22 22.70 -7.11 24.65
N SER A 23 22.80 -5.78 24.43
CA SER A 23 22.30 -5.18 23.19
C SER A 23 23.16 -5.69 22.04
N SER A 24 22.55 -6.23 20.98
CA SER A 24 22.91 -6.01 19.56
C SER A 24 22.15 -6.97 18.65
N CYS A 25 21.50 -6.41 17.61
CA CYS A 25 20.84 -7.09 16.49
C CYS A 25 19.68 -8.03 16.90
N THR A 26 18.42 -7.75 16.57
CA THR A 26 17.95 -7.41 15.23
C THR A 26 16.59 -6.72 15.40
N TYR A 27 16.47 -5.49 14.93
CA TYR A 27 15.16 -4.94 14.56
C TYR A 27 14.65 -5.72 13.34
N LEU A 28 14.19 -6.95 13.55
CA LEU A 28 13.13 -7.49 12.72
C LEU A 28 11.89 -6.71 13.15
N THR A 29 11.69 -5.56 12.50
CA THR A 29 10.36 -4.96 12.46
C THR A 29 9.45 -6.03 11.88
N GLN A 30 8.70 -6.69 12.74
CA GLN A 30 7.51 -7.41 12.33
C GLN A 30 6.69 -6.40 11.53
N SER A 31 6.63 -6.57 10.21
CA SER A 31 5.69 -5.83 9.39
C SER A 31 4.29 -6.29 9.84
N GLY A 32 3.69 -5.54 10.75
CA GLY A 32 2.33 -5.80 11.20
C GLY A 32 1.42 -5.78 9.98
N ARG A 33 0.89 -6.95 9.57
CA ARG A 33 -0.29 -7.00 8.72
C ARG A 33 -1.41 -6.33 9.51
N SER A 34 -1.72 -5.07 9.21
CA SER A 34 -2.81 -4.40 9.91
C SER A 34 -4.11 -5.15 9.63
N SER A 35 -4.90 -5.42 10.67
CA SER A 35 -6.32 -5.77 10.60
C SER A 35 -7.19 -4.60 10.06
N GLY A 36 -6.61 -3.77 9.19
CA GLY A 36 -7.16 -2.54 8.64
C GLY A 36 -7.90 -2.78 7.32
N ASP A 37 -8.30 -1.68 6.69
CA ASP A 37 -9.01 -1.59 5.41
C ASP A 37 -8.36 -2.28 4.19
N HIS A 38 -7.29 -3.06 4.37
CA HIS A 38 -6.52 -3.74 3.32
C HIS A 38 -6.03 -2.85 2.16
N ALA A 39 -5.99 -1.52 2.32
CA ALA A 39 -5.59 -0.61 1.25
C ALA A 39 -4.11 -0.77 0.83
N PHE A 40 -3.26 -1.28 1.73
CA PHE A 40 -1.82 -1.37 1.53
C PHE A 40 -1.31 -2.80 1.70
N ILE A 41 -0.42 -3.21 0.80
CA ILE A 41 0.41 -4.41 0.95
C ILE A 41 1.63 -4.09 1.83
N HIS A 42 2.24 -2.93 1.60
CA HIS A 42 3.20 -2.34 2.53
C HIS A 42 2.73 -0.94 2.89
N TYR A 43 2.62 -0.66 4.18
CA TYR A 43 2.26 0.65 4.70
C TYR A 43 3.43 1.22 5.48
N TRP A 44 3.80 2.46 5.16
CA TRP A 44 4.82 3.23 5.86
C TRP A 44 4.12 4.42 6.51
N PRO A 45 3.54 4.24 7.71
CA PRO A 45 2.94 5.35 8.43
C PRO A 45 4.02 6.39 8.66
N GLN A 46 3.76 7.61 8.19
CA GLN A 46 4.69 8.71 8.38
C GLN A 46 4.31 9.46 9.65
N SER A 47 5.32 9.94 10.37
CA SER A 47 5.13 10.88 11.49
C SER A 47 4.44 12.16 11.01
N GLU A 48 3.87 12.92 11.96
CA GLU A 48 3.40 14.28 11.74
C GLU A 48 4.43 15.09 10.94
N GLY A 49 3.97 15.82 9.93
CA GLY A 49 4.83 16.60 9.04
C GLY A 49 4.08 17.12 7.82
N SER A 50 4.59 18.21 7.24
CA SER A 50 4.04 18.81 6.02
C SER A 50 4.50 18.06 4.76
N GLY A 51 3.80 18.28 3.64
CA GLY A 51 4.16 17.73 2.33
C GLY A 51 3.25 16.60 1.85
N LEU A 52 3.19 16.45 0.52
CA LEU A 52 2.28 15.55 -0.18
C LEU A 52 2.61 14.07 0.11
N ARG A 53 1.59 13.31 0.52
CA ARG A 53 1.63 11.87 0.76
C ARG A 53 1.22 11.10 -0.49
N LEU A 54 2.11 10.25 -0.98
CA LEU A 54 1.95 9.49 -2.21
C LEU A 54 1.85 7.98 -1.94
N ALA A 55 0.72 7.40 -2.33
CA ALA A 55 0.53 5.95 -2.40
C ALA A 55 0.83 5.44 -3.81
N VAL A 56 1.41 4.24 -3.95
CA VAL A 56 1.81 3.68 -5.25
C VAL A 56 1.28 2.27 -5.40
N LYS A 57 0.53 1.99 -6.47
CA LYS A 57 0.01 0.64 -6.76
C LYS A 57 1.13 -0.40 -6.81
N ASP A 58 0.92 -1.55 -6.18
CA ASP A 58 1.84 -2.70 -6.21
C ASP A 58 1.86 -3.46 -7.55
N LEU A 59 1.77 -2.69 -8.64
CA LEU A 59 2.07 -3.09 -10.00
C LEU A 59 3.28 -2.28 -10.52
N ILE A 60 3.77 -1.32 -9.75
CA ILE A 60 4.79 -0.33 -10.12
C ILE A 60 6.02 -0.59 -9.26
N ASP A 61 7.17 -0.78 -9.91
CA ASP A 61 8.43 -1.05 -9.24
C ASP A 61 8.85 0.10 -8.32
N MET A 62 9.19 -0.27 -7.08
CA MET A 62 9.85 0.60 -6.12
C MET A 62 11.14 -0.08 -5.65
N LYS A 63 12.27 0.61 -5.77
CA LYS A 63 13.59 0.09 -5.40
C LYS A 63 13.57 -0.46 -3.98
N GLY A 64 14.04 -1.70 -3.82
CA GLY A 64 14.15 -2.37 -2.52
C GLY A 64 12.86 -3.05 -2.04
N TYR A 65 11.77 -2.99 -2.81
CA TYR A 65 10.51 -3.68 -2.50
C TYR A 65 10.14 -4.67 -3.58
N VAL A 66 9.47 -5.77 -3.18
CA VAL A 66 8.89 -6.71 -4.14
C VAL A 66 7.65 -6.07 -4.75
N THR A 67 7.60 -6.06 -6.09
CA THR A 67 6.38 -5.76 -6.86
C THR A 67 5.59 -7.05 -6.98
N SER A 68 4.55 -7.21 -6.16
CA SER A 68 3.83 -8.49 -6.07
C SER A 68 2.80 -8.68 -7.18
N ALA A 69 2.41 -7.62 -7.88
CA ALA A 69 1.26 -7.62 -8.78
C ALA A 69 -0.03 -8.16 -8.11
N GLY A 70 -0.14 -8.10 -6.78
CA GLY A 70 -1.28 -8.65 -6.04
C GLY A 70 -1.31 -10.18 -5.98
N SER A 71 -0.25 -10.85 -6.44
CA SER A 71 -0.15 -12.31 -6.50
C SER A 71 0.64 -12.88 -5.31
N GLU A 72 0.12 -13.95 -4.71
CA GLU A 72 0.84 -14.72 -3.69
C GLU A 72 2.15 -15.30 -4.24
N TYR A 73 2.09 -15.88 -5.44
CA TYR A 73 3.23 -16.54 -6.05
C TYR A 73 4.37 -15.56 -6.27
N ILE A 74 4.08 -14.41 -6.89
CA ILE A 74 5.09 -13.37 -7.14
C ILE A 74 5.62 -12.80 -5.82
N ALA A 75 4.75 -12.54 -4.83
CA ALA A 75 5.16 -12.03 -3.53
C ALA A 75 6.19 -12.94 -2.82
N LYS A 76 6.10 -14.25 -3.02
CA LYS A 76 6.98 -15.24 -2.40
C LYS A 76 8.24 -15.56 -3.21
N THR A 77 8.19 -15.39 -4.54
CA THR A 77 9.23 -15.89 -5.45
C THR A 77 10.10 -14.81 -6.08
N ASN A 78 9.57 -13.59 -6.27
CA ASN A 78 10.32 -12.53 -6.94
C ASN A 78 11.25 -11.78 -5.97
N PRO A 79 12.47 -11.44 -6.41
CA PRO A 79 13.34 -10.56 -5.64
C PRO A 79 12.81 -9.11 -5.64
N PRO A 80 13.22 -8.29 -4.66
CA PRO A 80 12.92 -6.86 -4.67
C PRO A 80 13.41 -6.15 -5.94
N ALA A 81 12.67 -5.14 -6.38
CA ALA A 81 13.04 -4.35 -7.56
C ALA A 81 14.39 -3.63 -7.35
N LYS A 82 15.26 -3.70 -8.35
CA LYS A 82 16.60 -3.08 -8.28
C LYS A 82 16.56 -1.56 -8.49
N ARG A 83 15.50 -1.05 -9.10
CA ARG A 83 15.30 0.37 -9.46
C ARG A 83 13.81 0.71 -9.33
N ASP A 84 13.51 1.99 -9.13
CA ASP A 84 12.14 2.49 -9.25
C ASP A 84 11.69 2.47 -10.71
N ALA A 85 10.38 2.35 -10.93
CA ALA A 85 9.75 2.58 -12.22
C ALA A 85 9.98 4.02 -12.70
N GLN A 86 10.04 4.23 -14.01
CA GLN A 86 10.33 5.55 -14.58
C GLN A 86 9.27 6.60 -14.21
N CYS A 87 8.01 6.19 -14.03
CA CYS A 87 6.92 7.09 -13.62
C CYS A 87 7.11 7.68 -12.20
N LEU A 88 8.01 7.11 -11.37
CA LEU A 88 8.29 7.62 -10.04
C LEU A 88 9.48 8.60 -9.98
N ALA A 89 10.17 8.84 -11.11
CA ALA A 89 11.40 9.63 -11.13
C ALA A 89 11.20 11.07 -10.59
N ILE A 90 10.14 11.75 -11.03
CA ILE A 90 9.85 13.13 -10.58
C ILE A 90 9.46 13.14 -9.10
N ALA A 91 8.68 12.16 -8.64
CA ALA A 91 8.32 12.05 -7.22
C ALA A 91 9.55 11.85 -6.32
N ARG A 92 10.53 11.05 -6.77
CA ARG A 92 11.82 10.88 -6.07
C ARG A 92 12.64 12.16 -6.04
N GLU A 93 12.79 12.84 -7.18
CA GLU A 93 13.52 14.10 -7.28
C GLU A 93 12.94 15.19 -6.37
N ARG A 94 11.60 15.26 -6.28
CA ARG A 94 10.89 16.22 -5.43
C ARG A 94 10.80 15.79 -3.97
N ASN A 95 11.46 14.69 -3.57
CA ASN A 95 11.42 14.14 -2.22
C ASN A 95 9.98 13.95 -1.68
N VAL A 96 9.06 13.51 -2.54
CA VAL A 96 7.67 13.24 -2.16
C VAL A 96 7.62 12.11 -1.13
N ARG A 97 6.72 12.23 -0.15
CA ARG A 97 6.58 11.28 0.95
C ARG A 97 5.79 10.06 0.49
N PHE A 98 6.46 8.94 0.28
CA PHE A 98 5.80 7.67 -0.03
C PHE A 98 5.18 7.07 1.24
N VAL A 99 3.88 6.75 1.20
CA VAL A 99 3.15 6.18 2.35
C VAL A 99 2.91 4.68 2.24
N GLY A 100 3.17 4.08 1.08
CA GLY A 100 3.06 2.64 0.93
C GLY A 100 2.88 2.17 -0.50
N LYS A 101 2.93 0.83 -0.63
CA LYS A 101 2.51 0.10 -1.82
C LYS A 101 1.07 -0.37 -1.66
N THR A 102 0.18 0.11 -2.51
CA THR A 102 -1.25 -0.16 -2.40
C THR A 102 -1.62 -1.50 -3.01
N ASN A 103 -2.66 -2.08 -2.42
CA ASN A 103 -3.24 -3.34 -2.84
C ASN A 103 -3.99 -3.20 -4.17
N LEU A 104 -4.24 -4.34 -4.80
CA LEU A 104 -4.79 -4.47 -6.14
C LEU A 104 -5.34 -5.89 -6.31
N THR A 105 -6.21 -6.09 -7.30
CA THR A 105 -6.47 -7.46 -7.77
C THR A 105 -5.21 -8.05 -8.38
N GLU A 106 -4.96 -9.33 -8.10
CA GLU A 106 -3.94 -10.15 -8.74
C GLU A 106 -3.83 -9.92 -10.26
N PHE A 107 -2.59 -9.67 -10.69
CA PHE A 107 -2.17 -9.29 -12.05
C PHE A 107 -2.92 -8.11 -12.66
N ALA A 108 -3.65 -7.36 -11.83
CA ALA A 108 -4.53 -6.30 -12.24
C ALA A 108 -5.67 -6.73 -13.20
N VAL A 109 -6.05 -8.01 -13.19
CA VAL A 109 -7.07 -8.62 -14.09
C VAL A 109 -8.40 -8.85 -13.35
N THR A 110 -9.06 -7.77 -12.94
CA THR A 110 -10.52 -7.67 -12.70
C THR A 110 -10.86 -6.25 -12.30
N VAL A 111 -12.15 -5.92 -12.32
CA VAL A 111 -12.68 -4.62 -11.92
C VAL A 111 -13.38 -4.64 -10.56
N SER A 112 -13.48 -5.78 -9.86
CA SER A 112 -14.05 -5.83 -8.51
C SER A 112 -13.13 -5.22 -7.45
N GLY A 113 -11.81 -5.36 -7.62
CA GLY A 113 -10.82 -4.92 -6.64
C GLY A 113 -10.53 -5.93 -5.52
N GLU A 114 -11.12 -7.12 -5.62
CA GLU A 114 -10.89 -8.22 -4.69
C GLU A 114 -9.48 -8.79 -4.79
N ASN A 115 -8.96 -9.24 -3.65
CA ASN A 115 -7.69 -9.95 -3.57
C ASN A 115 -7.78 -11.02 -2.46
N SER A 116 -7.65 -12.29 -2.82
CA SER A 116 -7.78 -13.42 -1.90
C SER A 116 -6.60 -13.55 -0.92
N TYR A 117 -5.40 -13.13 -1.33
CA TYR A 117 -4.18 -13.31 -0.55
C TYR A 117 -3.87 -12.12 0.37
N PHE A 118 -3.96 -10.90 -0.16
CA PHE A 118 -3.70 -9.67 0.60
C PHE A 118 -4.96 -9.13 1.31
N GLY A 119 -6.12 -9.70 1.03
CA GLY A 119 -7.43 -9.22 1.48
C GLY A 119 -7.99 -8.13 0.58
N THR A 120 -9.31 -8.02 0.51
CA THR A 120 -10.00 -7.02 -0.31
C THR A 120 -10.01 -5.66 0.36
N PRO A 121 -9.57 -4.57 -0.30
CA PRO A 121 -9.67 -3.22 0.24
C PRO A 121 -11.11 -2.85 0.61
N VAL A 122 -11.30 -2.29 1.79
CA VAL A 122 -12.62 -1.97 2.34
C VAL A 122 -13.04 -0.58 1.90
N ASN A 123 -13.98 -0.52 0.96
CA ASN A 123 -14.68 0.72 0.62
C ASN A 123 -15.70 1.07 1.70
N ARG A 124 -15.64 2.30 2.23
CA ARG A 124 -16.55 2.79 3.29
C ARG A 124 -17.52 3.87 2.81
N TRP A 125 -17.64 4.07 1.50
CA TRP A 125 -18.36 5.18 0.88
C TRP A 125 -19.77 5.43 1.46
N ASP A 126 -20.55 4.39 1.76
CA ASP A 126 -21.94 4.57 2.24
C ASP A 126 -22.18 4.17 3.70
N GLY A 127 -21.15 3.66 4.41
CA GLY A 127 -21.22 3.19 5.80
C GLY A 127 -22.26 2.10 6.10
N LYS A 128 -22.99 1.63 5.08
CA LYS A 128 -24.21 0.84 5.21
C LYS A 128 -24.13 -0.49 4.44
N ASN A 129 -23.39 -0.54 3.33
CA ASN A 129 -23.17 -1.75 2.56
C ASN A 129 -21.69 -1.98 2.29
N LYS A 130 -21.29 -3.26 2.28
CA LYS A 130 -19.97 -3.67 1.79
C LYS A 130 -19.96 -3.56 0.26
N ALA A 131 -19.80 -2.34 -0.26
CA ALA A 131 -19.57 -2.13 -1.69
C ALA A 131 -18.17 -2.59 -2.06
N ILE A 132 -18.02 -3.12 -3.27
CA ILE A 132 -16.68 -3.39 -3.81
C ILE A 132 -15.91 -2.07 -3.95
N PRO A 133 -14.58 -2.07 -3.73
CA PRO A 133 -13.75 -0.87 -3.94
C PRO A 133 -13.55 -0.55 -5.42
N GLY A 134 -13.97 -1.44 -6.33
CA GLY A 134 -13.60 -1.36 -7.73
C GLY A 134 -12.13 -1.72 -7.94
N GLY A 135 -11.74 -2.00 -9.17
CA GLY A 135 -10.42 -2.54 -9.46
C GLY A 135 -9.90 -2.20 -10.86
N SER A 136 -8.63 -2.46 -11.14
CA SER A 136 -7.70 -3.14 -10.23
C SER A 136 -6.90 -2.24 -9.29
N SER A 137 -6.97 -0.91 -9.38
CA SER A 137 -6.26 0.00 -8.45
C SER A 137 -7.05 0.24 -7.15
N SER A 138 -7.58 -0.83 -6.55
CA SER A 138 -8.50 -0.80 -5.40
C SER A 138 -7.88 -0.14 -4.16
N GLY A 139 -6.68 -0.57 -3.77
CA GLY A 139 -5.98 0.00 -2.63
C GLY A 139 -5.60 1.46 -2.82
N SER A 140 -5.29 1.88 -4.06
CA SER A 140 -5.02 3.29 -4.39
C SER A 140 -6.25 4.16 -4.15
N ALA A 141 -7.43 3.70 -4.56
CA ALA A 141 -8.66 4.45 -4.33
C ALA A 141 -9.04 4.51 -2.85
N VAL A 142 -8.96 3.38 -2.13
CA VAL A 142 -9.26 3.35 -0.69
C VAL A 142 -8.26 4.19 0.10
N ALA A 143 -6.97 4.17 -0.24
CA ALA A 143 -5.96 4.99 0.43
C ALA A 143 -6.27 6.50 0.32
N VAL A 144 -6.76 6.94 -0.84
CA VAL A 144 -7.17 8.34 -1.05
C VAL A 144 -8.50 8.64 -0.36
N SER A 145 -9.52 7.80 -0.54
CA SER A 145 -10.86 8.06 0.02
C SER A 145 -10.89 8.05 1.55
N THR A 146 -9.96 7.32 2.18
CA THR A 146 -9.80 7.27 3.65
C THR A 146 -8.81 8.31 4.18
N GLY A 147 -8.27 9.18 3.33
CA GLY A 147 -7.31 10.21 3.73
C GLY A 147 -5.94 9.66 4.18
N ARG A 148 -5.61 8.42 3.84
CA ARG A 148 -4.30 7.79 4.11
C ARG A 148 -3.23 8.20 3.11
N ALA A 149 -3.62 8.73 1.96
CA ALA A 149 -2.76 9.39 0.98
C ALA A 149 -3.46 10.62 0.40
N ASP A 150 -2.68 11.63 0.01
CA ASP A 150 -3.23 12.82 -0.68
C ASP A 150 -3.39 12.54 -2.18
N VAL A 151 -2.44 11.78 -2.73
CA VAL A 151 -2.43 11.30 -4.12
C VAL A 151 -2.05 9.83 -4.13
N ALA A 152 -2.65 9.05 -5.03
CA ALA A 152 -2.16 7.72 -5.37
C ALA A 152 -1.83 7.61 -6.86
N ILE A 153 -0.81 6.81 -7.20
CA ILE A 153 -0.52 6.41 -8.58
C ILE A 153 -1.09 5.02 -8.82
N GLY A 154 -1.98 4.91 -9.82
CA GLY A 154 -2.59 3.67 -10.26
C GLY A 154 -2.18 3.30 -11.69
N THR A 155 -2.73 2.20 -12.18
CA THR A 155 -2.61 1.78 -13.58
C THR A 155 -3.98 1.48 -14.17
N ASP A 156 -4.16 1.76 -15.45
CA ASP A 156 -5.43 1.60 -16.17
C ASP A 156 -5.18 1.00 -17.55
N THR A 157 -5.72 -0.21 -17.75
CA THR A 157 -5.70 -0.96 -19.01
C THR A 157 -7.09 -0.99 -19.63
N GLY A 158 -8.11 -1.32 -18.83
CA GLY A 158 -9.52 -1.38 -19.23
C GLY A 158 -10.47 -0.59 -18.34
N GLY A 159 -9.97 0.29 -17.47
CA GLY A 159 -10.75 0.97 -16.43
C GLY A 159 -10.10 0.99 -15.06
N SER A 160 -8.91 0.40 -14.90
CA SER A 160 -8.34 0.11 -13.58
C SER A 160 -7.96 1.31 -12.72
N ILE A 161 -8.01 2.55 -13.23
CA ILE A 161 -8.00 3.79 -12.43
C ILE A 161 -9.42 4.33 -12.28
N ARG A 162 -10.16 4.40 -13.39
CA ARG A 162 -11.47 5.07 -13.44
C ARG A 162 -12.56 4.33 -12.65
N VAL A 163 -12.60 3.00 -12.72
CA VAL A 163 -13.57 2.18 -12.00
C VAL A 163 -13.41 2.32 -10.49
N PRO A 164 -12.23 2.06 -9.88
CA PRO A 164 -12.08 2.23 -8.44
C PRO A 164 -12.24 3.68 -7.98
N ALA A 165 -11.89 4.66 -8.82
CA ALA A 165 -12.19 6.07 -8.52
C ALA A 165 -13.71 6.32 -8.40
N ALA A 166 -14.50 5.81 -9.34
CA ALA A 166 -15.95 5.92 -9.30
C ALA A 166 -16.57 5.18 -8.10
N CYS A 167 -16.11 3.96 -7.80
CA CYS A 167 -16.61 3.16 -6.69
C CYS A 167 -16.32 3.80 -5.32
N CYS A 168 -15.15 4.44 -5.16
CA CYS A 168 -14.74 5.08 -3.91
C CYS A 168 -15.08 6.58 -3.84
N GLY A 169 -15.74 7.13 -4.87
CA GLY A 169 -16.16 8.53 -4.92
C GLY A 169 -15.01 9.54 -4.91
N ILE A 170 -13.95 9.24 -5.65
CA ILE A 170 -12.77 10.12 -5.81
C ILE A 170 -12.50 10.40 -7.29
N PHE A 171 -11.53 11.26 -7.58
CA PHE A 171 -11.08 11.53 -8.94
C PHE A 171 -9.97 10.57 -9.35
N GLY A 172 -10.01 10.09 -10.60
CA GLY A 172 -8.97 9.27 -11.19
C GLY A 172 -8.82 9.59 -12.67
N LEU A 173 -7.58 9.82 -13.11
CA LEU A 173 -7.28 10.18 -14.49
C LEU A 173 -6.51 9.07 -15.19
N LYS A 174 -7.13 8.47 -16.22
CA LYS A 174 -6.41 7.66 -17.20
C LYS A 174 -5.66 8.61 -18.15
N THR A 175 -4.34 8.53 -18.18
CA THR A 175 -3.54 9.38 -19.07
C THR A 175 -3.70 8.99 -20.54
N THR A 176 -3.27 9.89 -21.43
CA THR A 176 -3.10 9.58 -22.85
C THR A 176 -2.09 8.44 -22.98
N TYR A 177 -2.39 7.46 -23.83
CA TYR A 177 -1.49 6.33 -24.06
C TYR A 177 -0.10 6.83 -24.52
N GLY A 178 0.96 6.28 -23.92
CA GLY A 178 2.35 6.67 -24.20
C GLY A 178 2.82 7.97 -23.53
N LEU A 179 1.94 8.73 -22.85
CA LEU A 179 2.32 9.99 -22.18
C LEU A 179 3.25 9.77 -20.99
N VAL A 180 2.95 8.74 -20.18
CA VAL A 180 3.73 8.36 -19.00
C VAL A 180 4.38 7.02 -19.27
N SER A 181 5.70 6.93 -19.03
CA SER A 181 6.45 5.68 -19.23
C SER A 181 5.93 4.56 -18.32
N THR A 182 5.67 3.39 -18.92
CA THR A 182 5.32 2.14 -18.22
C THR A 182 6.55 1.28 -17.92
N LYS A 183 7.77 1.78 -18.15
CA LYS A 183 8.99 1.03 -17.82
C LYS A 183 9.12 0.83 -16.30
N GLY A 184 9.18 -0.43 -15.87
CA GLY A 184 9.14 -0.81 -14.46
C GLY A 184 7.72 -0.96 -13.92
N VAL A 185 6.71 -1.06 -14.79
CA VAL A 185 5.35 -1.46 -14.42
C VAL A 185 5.13 -2.89 -14.89
N PHE A 186 4.57 -3.74 -14.03
CA PHE A 186 4.23 -5.12 -14.38
C PHE A 186 3.18 -5.11 -15.51
N PRO A 187 3.46 -5.73 -16.66
CA PRO A 187 2.65 -5.54 -17.86
C PRO A 187 1.37 -6.38 -17.84
N ILE A 188 0.31 -5.82 -18.43
CA ILE A 188 -0.92 -6.55 -18.79
C ILE A 188 -1.09 -6.52 -20.31
N SER A 189 -1.08 -5.31 -20.88
CA SER A 189 -1.14 -5.04 -22.32
C SER A 189 -0.17 -3.91 -22.68
N ALA A 190 1.12 -4.21 -22.48
CA ALA A 190 2.21 -3.24 -22.51
C ALA A 190 2.35 -2.45 -23.83
N LYS A 191 1.85 -3.00 -24.94
CA LYS A 191 2.02 -2.43 -26.29
C LYS A 191 0.81 -1.65 -26.78
N HIS A 192 -0.31 -1.65 -26.04
CA HIS A 192 -1.58 -1.14 -26.56
C HIS A 192 -2.42 -0.36 -25.56
N LEU A 193 -2.53 -0.82 -24.30
CA LEU A 193 -3.58 -0.31 -23.41
C LEU A 193 -3.07 0.20 -22.06
N ASP A 194 -1.94 -0.31 -21.57
CA ASP A 194 -1.47 0.02 -20.23
C ASP A 194 -1.08 1.50 -20.10
N THR A 195 -1.67 2.17 -19.10
CA THR A 195 -1.34 3.55 -18.75
C THR A 195 -1.13 3.70 -17.24
N VAL A 196 -0.34 4.69 -16.85
CA VAL A 196 -0.14 5.12 -15.46
C VAL A 196 -0.83 6.45 -15.26
N GLY A 197 -1.51 6.65 -14.13
CA GLY A 197 -2.22 7.89 -13.87
C GLY A 197 -2.49 8.14 -12.38
N PRO A 198 -2.80 9.40 -12.02
CA PRO A 198 -3.03 9.81 -10.64
C PRO A 198 -4.49 9.60 -10.21
N MET A 199 -4.67 9.50 -8.91
CA MET A 199 -5.94 9.43 -8.20
C MET A 199 -5.87 10.37 -6.99
N ALA A 200 -6.94 11.13 -6.73
CA ALA A 200 -6.98 12.11 -5.64
C ALA A 200 -8.43 12.41 -5.20
N ALA A 201 -8.60 12.91 -3.98
CA ALA A 201 -9.92 13.26 -3.44
C ALA A 201 -10.49 14.55 -4.03
N ASP A 202 -9.65 15.37 -4.65
CA ASP A 202 -10.01 16.65 -5.26
C ASP A 202 -9.16 16.94 -6.51
N ILE A 203 -9.61 17.91 -7.32
CA ILE A 203 -8.94 18.32 -8.55
C ILE A 203 -7.55 18.93 -8.30
N PRO A 204 -7.33 19.83 -7.31
CA PRO A 204 -6.00 20.36 -7.03
C PRO A 204 -4.95 19.27 -6.76
N ASN A 205 -5.27 18.24 -5.98
CA ASN A 205 -4.37 17.12 -5.72
C ASN A 205 -4.24 16.20 -6.93
N LEU A 206 -5.30 16.04 -7.76
CA LEU A 206 -5.19 15.32 -9.03
C LEU A 206 -4.18 15.99 -9.98
N VAL A 207 -4.21 17.32 -10.06
CA VAL A 207 -3.25 18.13 -10.83
C VAL A 207 -1.83 17.97 -10.27
N LYS A 208 -1.65 18.02 -8.95
CA LYS A 208 -0.34 17.71 -8.33
C LYS A 208 0.14 16.31 -8.68
N GLY A 209 -0.76 15.32 -8.69
CA GLY A 209 -0.45 13.95 -9.11
C GLY A 209 0.01 13.87 -10.57
N MET A 210 -0.64 14.60 -11.48
CA MET A 210 -0.18 14.71 -12.87
C MET A 210 1.20 15.37 -12.98
N ASP A 211 1.46 16.39 -12.18
CA ASP A 211 2.76 17.07 -12.10
C ASP A 211 3.90 16.15 -11.60
N LEU A 212 3.57 15.06 -10.89
CA LEU A 212 4.51 14.00 -10.51
C LEU A 212 4.75 12.97 -11.62
N LEU A 213 3.92 12.94 -12.66
CA LEU A 213 4.06 12.02 -13.79
C LEU A 213 4.56 12.71 -15.06
N GLN A 214 4.26 14.00 -15.22
CA GLN A 214 4.64 14.82 -16.36
C GLN A 214 5.03 16.21 -15.87
N ARG A 215 6.24 16.66 -16.22
CA ARG A 215 6.72 18.00 -15.84
C ARG A 215 5.88 19.10 -16.50
N GLY A 216 5.58 20.15 -15.72
CA GLY A 216 4.90 21.33 -16.21
C GLY A 216 3.47 21.04 -16.66
N PHE A 217 2.77 20.11 -15.99
CA PHE A 217 1.35 19.88 -16.27
C PHE A 217 0.51 21.00 -15.66
N ALA A 218 0.80 21.44 -14.43
CA ALA A 218 0.09 22.52 -13.76
C ALA A 218 0.42 23.93 -14.30
N SER A 219 1.45 24.05 -15.14
CA SER A 219 1.89 25.33 -15.74
C SER A 219 1.35 25.57 -17.15
N ARG A 220 0.36 24.77 -17.58
CA ARG A 220 -0.27 24.85 -18.92
C ARG A 220 -1.68 25.41 -18.82
#